data_AF-X1IZR8-F1
#
_entry.id   AF-X1IZR8-F1
#
_cell.length_a   1.000
_cell.length_b   1.000
_cell.length_c   1.000
_cell.angle_alpha   90.00
_cell.angle_beta   90.00
_cell.angle_gamma   90.00
#
_symmetry.space_group_name_H-M   'P 1'
#
loop_
_entity.id
_entity.type
_entity.pdbx_description
1 polymer ?
#
loop_
_entity_poly.entity_id
_entity_poly.type
_entity_poly.pdbx_seq_one_letter_code
_entity_poly.pdbx_strand_id
1 'polypeptide(L)' 'GAGRILSRGAAKRSLRGRDVARELESRGITVKTGDIPSLAEEASKAYKDVTEVIDVVHQAGISKKVVMATPIGVIKG' A
#
# COMPACT_ATOMS: atom_id res chain seq x y z
N GLY A 1 -11.50 -1.00 -0.58
CA GLY A 1 -10.20 -0.29 -0.59
C GLY A 1 -9.81 0.10 0.83
N ALA A 2 -8.51 0.29 1.12
CA ALA A 2 -8.01 0.39 2.50
C ALA A 2 -8.20 1.76 3.21
N GLY A 3 -8.50 2.83 2.46
CA GLY A 3 -8.54 4.20 3.01
C GLY A 3 -7.15 4.74 3.42
N ARG A 4 -7.02 6.06 3.67
CA ARG A 4 -5.76 6.67 4.17
C ARG A 4 -5.79 6.81 5.69
N ILE A 5 -4.67 6.66 6.39
CA ILE A 5 -4.54 7.08 7.82
C ILE A 5 -3.94 8.49 7.87
N LEU A 6 -3.00 8.81 6.96
CA LEU A 6 -2.33 10.10 6.90
C LEU A 6 -2.76 10.93 5.68
N SER A 7 -2.66 12.25 5.82
CA SER A 7 -2.74 13.18 4.70
C SER A 7 -1.52 13.02 3.78
N ARG A 8 -1.64 13.45 2.51
CA ARG A 8 -0.54 13.37 1.52
C ARG A 8 0.73 14.09 2.00
N GLY A 9 0.55 15.29 2.57
CA GLY A 9 1.65 16.08 3.11
C GLY A 9 2.29 15.46 4.34
N ALA A 10 1.49 14.83 5.22
CA ALA A 10 2.03 14.10 6.37
C ALA A 10 2.81 12.86 5.92
N ALA A 11 2.30 12.09 4.96
CA ALA A 11 2.98 10.91 4.41
C ALA A 11 4.35 11.25 3.79
N LYS A 12 4.44 12.35 3.03
CA LYS A 12 5.70 12.84 2.45
C LYS A 12 6.73 13.26 3.51
N ARG A 13 6.29 13.74 4.67
CA ARG A 13 7.18 14.14 5.77
C ARG A 13 7.62 12.96 6.62
N SER A 14 6.73 11.98 6.84
CA SER A 14 7.00 10.82 7.68
C SER A 14 7.79 9.73 6.96
N LEU A 15 7.62 9.59 5.65
CA LEU A 15 8.27 8.56 4.84
C LEU A 15 9.03 9.22 3.69
N ARG A 16 10.35 9.06 3.65
CA ARG A 16 11.11 9.41 2.44
C ARG A 16 10.88 8.28 1.42
N GLY A 17 10.55 8.61 0.17
CA GLY A 17 10.21 7.60 -0.85
C GLY A 17 11.28 6.52 -1.07
N ARG A 18 12.57 6.80 -0.78
CA ARG A 18 13.66 5.81 -0.80
C ARG A 18 13.56 4.75 0.30
N ASP A 19 12.94 5.07 1.43
CA ASP A 19 12.77 4.12 2.53
C ASP A 19 11.65 3.13 2.18
N VAL A 20 10.60 3.62 1.51
CA VAL A 20 9.50 2.79 0.99
C VAL A 20 9.96 1.84 -0.12
N ALA A 21 10.76 2.34 -1.08
CA ALA A 21 11.27 1.50 -2.16
C ALA A 21 12.14 0.36 -1.60
N ARG A 22 13.04 0.68 -0.65
CA ARG A 22 13.87 -0.32 0.03
C ARG A 22 13.07 -1.33 0.85
N GLU A 23 12.01 -0.88 1.51
CA GLU A 23 11.10 -1.77 2.24
C GLU A 23 10.34 -2.72 1.30
N LEU A 24 9.89 -2.22 0.15
CA LEU A 24 9.25 -3.06 -0.87
C LEU A 24 10.25 -4.07 -1.45
N GLU A 25 11.46 -3.63 -1.76
CA GLU A 25 12.54 -4.50 -2.25
C GLU A 25 12.93 -5.57 -1.23
N SER A 26 13.01 -5.24 0.07
CA SER A 26 13.30 -6.24 1.12
C SER A 26 12.22 -7.31 1.27
N ARG A 27 10.99 -6.99 0.83
CA ARG A 27 9.85 -7.92 0.74
C ARG A 27 9.80 -8.67 -0.60
N GLY A 28 10.78 -8.50 -1.48
CA GLY A 28 10.82 -9.12 -2.82
C GLY A 28 9.92 -8.44 -3.85
N ILE A 29 9.46 -7.21 -3.59
CA ILE A 29 8.57 -6.46 -4.47
C ILE A 29 9.39 -5.45 -5.27
N THR A 30 9.51 -5.68 -6.57
CA THR A 30 10.28 -4.77 -7.44
C THR A 30 9.48 -3.50 -7.75
N VAL A 31 10.06 -2.32 -7.53
CA VAL A 31 9.38 -1.04 -7.79
C VAL A 31 10.03 -0.30 -8.96
N LYS A 32 9.23 0.14 -9.93
CA LYS A 32 9.64 1.09 -10.97
C LYS A 32 8.73 2.31 -10.94
N THR A 33 9.31 3.48 -10.69
CA THR A 33 8.56 4.75 -10.68
C THR A 33 9.35 5.90 -11.30
N GLY A 34 8.65 6.80 -12.00
CA GLY A 34 9.22 8.06 -12.49
C GLY A 34 9.32 9.15 -11.42
N ASP A 35 8.57 9.03 -10.32
CA ASP A 35 8.56 10.00 -9.22
C ASP A 35 8.66 9.27 -7.87
N ILE A 36 9.87 9.21 -7.30
CA ILE A 36 10.15 8.56 -6.01
C ILE A 36 9.36 9.23 -4.85
N PRO A 37 9.26 10.57 -4.74
CA PRO A 37 8.37 11.21 -3.78
C PRO A 37 6.91 10.75 -3.80
N SER A 38 6.32 10.46 -4.97
CA SER A 38 4.94 9.95 -5.06
C SER A 38 4.77 8.58 -4.41
N LEU A 39 5.83 7.77 -4.38
CA LEU A 39 5.81 6.44 -3.77
C LEU A 39 5.52 6.51 -2.26
N ALA A 40 6.02 7.54 -1.58
CA ALA A 40 5.75 7.77 -0.16
C ALA A 40 4.27 8.04 0.14
N GLU A 41 3.56 8.70 -0.77
CA GLU A 41 2.13 8.94 -0.61
C GLU A 41 1.31 7.66 -0.65
N GLU A 42 1.70 6.71 -1.51
CA GLU A 42 1.02 5.42 -1.65
C GLU A 42 1.45 4.43 -0.58
N ALA A 43 2.70 4.47 -0.12
CA ALA A 43 3.16 3.69 1.03
C ALA A 43 2.25 3.88 2.24
N SER A 44 1.92 5.14 2.55
CA SER A 44 1.02 5.46 3.66
C SER A 44 -0.37 4.81 3.55
N LYS A 45 -0.80 4.39 2.35
CA LYS A 45 -2.04 3.63 2.15
C LYS A 45 -1.82 2.13 1.99
N ALA A 46 -0.73 1.73 1.34
CA ALA A 46 -0.50 0.37 0.90
C ALA A 46 -0.24 -0.60 2.06
N TYR A 47 0.28 -0.08 3.17
CA TYR A 47 0.60 -0.86 4.37
C TYR A 47 -0.47 -0.81 5.46
N LYS A 48 -1.61 -0.13 5.23
CA LYS A 48 -2.75 -0.45 6.06
C LYS A 48 -3.09 -1.92 5.87
N ASP A 49 -3.40 -2.57 6.97
CA ASP A 49 -3.91 -3.92 6.90
C ASP A 49 -5.28 -3.90 6.18
N VAL A 50 -5.25 -4.12 4.88
CA VAL A 50 -6.45 -4.21 4.05
C VAL A 50 -7.29 -5.42 4.44
N THR A 51 -6.70 -6.41 5.15
CA THR A 51 -7.43 -7.57 5.62
C THR A 51 -8.50 -7.18 6.63
N GLU A 52 -8.26 -6.20 7.51
CA GLU A 52 -9.28 -5.73 8.46
C GLU A 52 -10.56 -5.26 7.74
N VAL A 53 -10.41 -4.47 6.66
CA VAL A 53 -11.54 -4.00 5.86
C VAL A 53 -12.25 -5.16 5.15
N ILE A 54 -11.48 -6.09 4.60
CA ILE A 54 -12.01 -7.28 3.91
C ILE A 54 -12.77 -8.18 4.89
N ASP A 55 -12.26 -8.31 6.12
CA ASP A 55 -12.83 -9.12 7.18
C ASP A 55 -14.18 -8.56 7.62
N VAL A 56 -14.26 -7.25 7.85
CA VAL A 56 -15.52 -6.59 8.19
C VAL A 56 -16.59 -6.80 7.12
N VAL A 57 -16.27 -6.56 5.84
CA VAL A 57 -17.27 -6.72 4.76
C VAL A 57 -17.65 -8.17 4.52
N HIS A 58 -16.76 -9.11 4.83
CA HIS A 58 -17.03 -10.53 4.75
C HIS A 58 -17.96 -11.00 5.87
N GLN A 59 -17.67 -10.61 7.12
CA GLN A 59 -18.51 -10.93 8.27
C GLN A 59 -19.89 -10.26 8.18
N ALA A 60 -19.97 -9.07 7.59
CA ALA A 60 -21.24 -8.39 7.32
C ALA A 60 -22.07 -9.04 6.19
N GLY A 61 -21.55 -10.06 5.49
CA GLY A 61 -22.23 -10.72 4.38
C GLY A 61 -22.35 -9.88 3.10
N ILE A 62 -21.62 -8.77 3.00
CA ILE A 62 -21.66 -7.85 1.86
C ILE A 62 -20.83 -8.39 0.69
N SER A 63 -19.70 -9.03 1.00
CA SER A 63 -18.80 -9.62 0.00
C SER A 63 -18.19 -10.92 0.50
N LYS A 64 -17.87 -11.84 -0.42
CA LYS A 64 -17.24 -13.11 -0.08
C LYS A 64 -15.72 -13.02 -0.29
N LYS A 65 -14.94 -13.46 0.69
CA LYS A 65 -13.49 -13.72 0.48
C LYS A 65 -13.32 -14.85 -0.54
N VAL A 66 -12.53 -14.62 -1.56
CA VAL A 66 -12.27 -15.62 -2.63
C VAL A 66 -10.79 -15.95 -2.70
N VAL A 67 -9.95 -14.95 -2.94
CA VAL A 67 -8.50 -15.12 -3.08
C VAL A 67 -7.78 -13.88 -2.55
N MET A 68 -6.57 -14.08 -2.03
CA MET A 68 -5.65 -13.00 -1.68
C MET A 68 -4.43 -13.09 -2.61
N ALA A 69 -4.12 -11.99 -3.29
CA ALA A 69 -2.95 -11.89 -4.14
C ALA A 69 -1.81 -11.18 -3.40
N THR A 70 -0.58 -11.65 -3.60
CA THR A 70 0.63 -11.01 -3.10
C THR A 70 1.35 -10.33 -4.28
N PRO A 71 1.66 -9.03 -4.20
CA PRO A 71 2.37 -8.35 -5.28
C PRO A 71 3.81 -8.83 -5.34
N ILE A 72 4.33 -8.98 -6.56
CA ILE A 72 5.76 -9.25 -6.85
C ILE A 72 6.45 -8.05 -7.49
N GLY A 73 5.68 -7.07 -7.98
CA GLY A 73 6.21 -5.84 -8.52
C GLY A 73 5.13 -4.76 -8.67
N VAL A 74 5.59 -3.51 -8.65
CA VAL A 74 4.76 -2.30 -8.78
C VAL A 74 5.41 -1.37 -9.79
N ILE A 75 4.69 -1.04 -10.86
CA ILE A 75 5.10 -0.05 -11.85
C ILE A 75 4.16 1.14 -11.75
N LYS A 76 4.70 2.34 -11.55
CA LYS A 76 3.91 3.57 -11.41
C LYS A 76 4.48 4.72 -12.22
N GLY A 77 3.63 5.32 -13.05
CA GLY A 77 3.81 6.64 -13.64
C GLY A 77 2.97 7.70 -12.93
#